data_AF-A0A9D8GSS0-F1
#
_entry.id   AF-A0A9D8GSS0-F1
#
_cell.length_a   1.000
_cell.length_b   1.000
_cell.length_c   1.000
_cell.angle_alpha   90.00
_cell.angle_beta   90.00
_cell.angle_gamma   90.00
#
_symmetry.space_group_name_H-M   'P 1'
#
loop_
_entity.id
_entity.type
_entity.pdbx_description
1 polymer ?
#
loop_
_entity_poly.entity_id
_entity_poly.type
_entity_poly.pdbx_seq_one_letter_code
_entity_poly.pdbx_strand_id
1 'polypeptide(L)'
;MKFGTHHEWGKLREVVIGISPAEDFVVFHEASQRWLTPDGDRFCREHKGRHLLDVDPGRARLMERQVDALAELVALQGVTVHRPQRLQGDERTFMAPNGEGAQLFPRDAMIVIGDHV
;
A
#
# COMPACT_ATOMS: atom_id res chain seq x y z
N MET A 1 -3.24 -21.31 20.37
CA MET A 1 -3.30 -21.56 18.93
C MET A 1 -2.00 -21.01 18.35
N LYS A 2 -1.17 -21.79 17.65
CA LYS A 2 0.02 -21.19 17.00
C LYS A 2 -0.46 -20.44 15.76
N PHE A 3 -0.24 -19.13 15.75
CA PHE A 3 -0.51 -18.26 14.62
C PHE A 3 0.69 -18.32 13.66
N GLY A 4 0.43 -18.34 12.36
CA GLY A 4 1.50 -18.41 11.38
C GLY A 4 1.08 -18.75 9.96
N THR A 5 1.96 -18.44 9.01
CA THR A 5 1.79 -18.71 7.58
C THR A 5 2.84 -19.71 7.12
N HIS A 6 2.40 -20.86 6.61
CA HIS A 6 3.30 -21.90 6.08
C HIS A 6 3.21 -22.06 4.55
N HIS A 7 2.17 -21.49 3.95
CA HIS A 7 1.86 -21.55 2.52
C HIS A 7 0.80 -20.49 2.20
N GLU A 8 0.73 -20.09 0.92
CA GLU A 8 -0.11 -18.96 0.48
C GLU A 8 -1.58 -19.33 0.19
N TRP A 9 -1.93 -20.62 0.22
CA TRP A 9 -3.27 -21.12 -0.17
C TRP A 9 -4.07 -21.72 0.99
N GLY A 10 -3.59 -21.55 2.23
CA GLY A 10 -4.31 -22.01 3.42
C GLY A 10 -5.57 -21.20 3.68
N LYS A 11 -6.41 -21.65 4.61
CA LYS A 11 -7.56 -20.84 5.05
C LYS A 11 -7.03 -19.58 5.73
N LEU A 12 -7.27 -18.41 5.12
CA LEU A 12 -6.95 -17.11 5.69
C LEU A 12 -7.77 -16.87 6.97
N ARG A 13 -7.10 -16.41 8.03
CA ARG A 13 -7.72 -16.11 9.34
C ARG A 13 -7.44 -14.69 9.81
N GLU A 14 -6.27 -14.16 9.47
CA GLU A 14 -5.81 -12.84 9.85
C GLU A 14 -4.95 -12.28 8.73
N VAL A 15 -5.05 -10.99 8.44
CA VAL A 15 -4.32 -10.34 7.34
C VAL A 15 -4.03 -8.88 7.65
N VAL A 16 -2.90 -8.37 7.15
CA VAL A 16 -2.63 -6.94 7.08
C VAL A 16 -2.97 -6.45 5.68
N ILE A 17 -3.86 -5.46 5.59
CA ILE A 17 -4.18 -4.75 4.34
C ILE A 17 -3.68 -3.33 4.49
N GLY A 18 -2.98 -2.83 3.47
CA GLY A 18 -2.45 -1.46 3.47
C GLY A 18 -3.53 -0.39 3.45
N ILE A 19 -3.11 0.88 3.50
CA ILE A 19 -3.98 2.06 3.31
C ILE A 19 -3.52 2.84 2.07
N SER A 20 -4.42 3.60 1.45
CA SER A 20 -4.07 4.53 0.36
C SER A 20 -4.83 5.84 0.49
N PRO A 21 -4.57 6.67 1.52
CA PRO A 21 -5.24 7.96 1.65
C PRO A 21 -4.95 8.80 0.42
N ALA A 22 -5.99 9.28 -0.26
CA ALA A 22 -5.83 9.92 -1.57
C ALA A 22 -4.94 11.17 -1.51
N GLU A 23 -4.98 11.88 -0.37
CA GLU A 23 -4.20 13.08 -0.08
C GLU A 23 -2.70 12.82 0.15
N ASP A 24 -2.31 11.58 0.43
CA ASP A 24 -0.96 11.21 0.84
C ASP A 24 -0.11 10.63 -0.29
N PHE A 25 -0.76 10.24 -1.40
CA PHE A 25 -0.05 9.59 -2.49
C PHE A 25 0.73 10.61 -3.32
N VAL A 26 2.07 10.59 -3.18
CA VAL A 26 3.00 11.37 -4.00
C VAL A 26 3.54 10.51 -5.14
N VAL A 27 3.50 11.03 -6.36
CA VAL A 27 4.09 10.36 -7.53
C VAL A 27 5.60 10.38 -7.37
N PHE A 28 6.25 9.22 -7.42
CA PHE A 28 7.70 9.09 -7.30
C PHE A 28 8.31 8.46 -8.56
N HIS A 29 9.60 8.75 -8.77
CA HIS A 29 10.43 8.13 -9.80
C HIS A 29 11.82 7.83 -9.24
N GLU A 30 12.25 6.58 -9.33
CA GLU A 30 13.55 6.08 -8.89
C GLU A 30 14.16 5.06 -9.86
N ALA A 31 15.48 4.85 -9.78
CA ALA A 31 16.19 3.94 -10.68
C ALA A 31 15.74 2.47 -10.57
N SER A 32 15.25 2.05 -9.40
CA SER A 32 14.67 0.72 -9.14
C SER A 32 13.38 0.48 -9.92
N GLN A 33 12.67 1.53 -10.35
CA GLN A 33 11.44 1.42 -11.15
C GLN A 33 11.68 1.11 -12.65
N ARG A 34 12.83 0.52 -12.99
CA ARG A 34 13.19 0.10 -14.36
C ARG A 34 12.20 -0.87 -15.03
N TRP A 35 11.28 -1.44 -14.26
CA TRP A 35 10.27 -2.40 -14.71
C TRP A 35 8.90 -1.76 -14.99
N LEU A 36 8.77 -0.44 -14.85
CA LEU A 36 7.57 0.27 -15.27
C LEU A 36 7.33 0.10 -16.77
N THR A 37 6.06 0.08 -17.16
CA THR A 37 5.69 0.24 -18.57
C THR A 37 6.17 1.61 -19.08
N PRO A 38 6.42 1.78 -20.40
CA PRO A 38 6.84 3.07 -20.94
C PRO A 38 5.92 4.24 -20.58
N ASP A 39 4.61 3.99 -20.51
CA ASP A 39 3.63 5.01 -20.09
C ASP A 39 3.70 5.30 -18.59
N GLY A 40 3.94 4.28 -17.75
CA GLY A 40 4.17 4.45 -16.32
C GLY A 40 5.44 5.23 -16.03
N ASP A 41 6.56 4.91 -16.70
CA ASP A 41 7.83 5.63 -16.55
C ASP A 41 7.67 7.10 -16.96
N ARG A 42 7.02 7.37 -18.09
CA ARG A 42 6.75 8.74 -18.55
C ARG A 42 5.91 9.52 -17.54
N PHE A 43 4.81 8.94 -17.08
CA PHE A 43 3.93 9.56 -16.07
C PHE A 43 4.69 9.86 -14.76
N CYS A 44 5.45 8.90 -14.24
CA CYS A 44 6.23 9.07 -13.02
C CYS A 44 7.30 10.15 -13.17
N ARG A 45 7.98 10.24 -14.31
CA ARG A 45 8.99 11.29 -14.58
C ARG A 45 8.37 12.68 -14.68
N GLU A 46 7.23 12.80 -15.37
CA GLU A 46 6.57 14.09 -15.60
C GLU A 46 5.96 14.68 -14.31
N HIS A 47 5.52 13.82 -13.40
CA HIS A 47 4.77 14.25 -12.21
C HIS A 47 5.48 13.98 -10.89
N LYS A 48 6.74 13.55 -10.91
CA LYS A 48 7.55 13.28 -9.70
C LYS A 48 7.44 14.42 -8.69
N GLY A 49 7.16 14.08 -7.44
CA GLY A 49 7.05 15.00 -6.31
C GLY A 49 5.71 15.72 -6.20
N ARG A 50 4.77 15.51 -7.15
CA ARG A 50 3.40 16.02 -7.05
C ARG A 50 2.50 15.00 -6.39
N HIS A 51 1.48 15.46 -5.67
CA HIS A 51 0.41 14.58 -5.20
C HIS A 51 -0.37 14.03 -6.41
N LEU A 52 -0.68 12.74 -6.39
CA LEU A 52 -1.52 12.11 -7.42
C LEU A 52 -2.90 12.77 -7.45
N LEU A 53 -3.41 13.23 -6.31
CA LEU A 53 -4.68 13.96 -6.24
C LEU A 53 -4.69 15.24 -7.10
N ASP A 54 -3.55 15.89 -7.30
CA ASP A 54 -3.43 17.10 -8.12
C ASP A 54 -3.24 16.80 -9.61
N VAL A 55 -2.92 15.55 -9.96
CA VAL A 55 -2.58 15.10 -11.31
C VAL A 55 -3.71 14.28 -11.92
N ASP A 56 -4.21 13.30 -11.16
CA ASP A 56 -5.29 12.39 -11.51
C ASP A 56 -6.16 12.13 -10.27
N PRO A 57 -7.04 13.07 -9.89
CA PRO A 57 -7.89 12.95 -8.71
C PRO A 57 -8.86 11.77 -8.79
N GLY A 58 -9.24 11.39 -10.01
CA GLY A 58 -10.10 10.23 -10.26
C GLY A 58 -9.41 8.95 -9.80
N ARG A 59 -8.16 8.75 -10.22
CA ARG A 59 -7.35 7.60 -9.82
C ARG A 59 -7.02 7.59 -8.33
N ALA A 60 -6.58 8.72 -7.77
CA ALA A 60 -6.25 8.81 -6.34
C ALA A 60 -7.41 8.34 -5.45
N ARG A 61 -8.63 8.86 -5.70
CA ARG A 61 -9.83 8.49 -4.94
C ARG A 61 -10.31 7.08 -5.25
N LEU A 62 -10.08 6.59 -6.48
CA LEU A 62 -10.44 5.22 -6.83
C LEU A 62 -9.57 4.21 -6.07
N MET A 63 -8.25 4.46 -5.99
CA MET A 63 -7.32 3.61 -5.24
C MET A 63 -7.70 3.52 -3.76
N GLU A 64 -7.97 4.66 -3.12
CA GLU A 64 -8.45 4.73 -1.73
C GLU A 64 -9.70 3.86 -1.53
N ARG A 65 -10.75 4.10 -2.33
CA ARG A 65 -12.00 3.32 -2.25
C ARG A 65 -11.80 1.82 -2.48
N GLN A 66 -10.92 1.44 -3.40
CA GLN A 66 -10.66 0.02 -3.69
C GLN A 66 -9.96 -0.68 -2.53
N VAL A 67 -8.98 -0.02 -1.90
CA VAL A 67 -8.23 -0.56 -0.76
C VAL A 67 -9.12 -0.67 0.48
N ASP A 68 -10.04 0.28 0.69
CA ASP A 68 -11.02 0.23 1.77
C ASP A 68 -12.07 -0.86 1.54
N ALA A 69 -12.63 -0.92 0.33
CA ALA A 69 -13.59 -1.96 -0.04
C ALA A 69 -13.00 -3.37 0.06
N LEU A 70 -11.71 -3.55 -0.26
CA LEU A 70 -11.02 -4.83 -0.07
C LEU A 70 -10.98 -5.24 1.40
N ALA A 71 -10.63 -4.30 2.30
CA ALA A 71 -10.59 -4.58 3.73
C ALA A 71 -11.97 -4.96 4.28
N GLU A 72 -13.01 -4.23 3.88
CA GLU A 72 -14.39 -4.54 4.26
C GLU A 72 -14.83 -5.91 3.75
N LEU A 73 -14.59 -6.21 2.47
CA LEU A 73 -14.96 -7.49 1.87
C LEU A 73 -14.27 -8.67 2.54
N VAL A 74 -12.98 -8.54 2.86
CA VAL A 74 -12.22 -9.60 3.55
C VAL A 74 -12.72 -9.79 4.98
N ALA A 75 -13.00 -8.70 5.71
CA ALA A 75 -13.58 -8.78 7.05
C ALA A 75 -14.95 -9.46 7.06
N LEU A 76 -15.79 -9.20 6.05
CA LEU A 76 -17.09 -9.86 5.88
C LEU A 76 -16.99 -11.39 5.71
N GLN A 77 -15.83 -11.92 5.30
CA GLN A 77 -15.57 -13.37 5.25
C GLN A 77 -15.15 -13.97 6.60
N GLY A 78 -15.17 -13.18 7.68
CA GLY A 78 -14.77 -13.61 9.02
C GLY A 78 -13.25 -13.68 9.23
N VAL A 79 -12.48 -12.97 8.40
CA VAL A 79 -11.03 -12.80 8.54
C VAL A 79 -10.75 -11.56 9.40
N THR A 80 -9.85 -11.67 10.38
CA THR A 80 -9.38 -10.50 11.13
C THR A 80 -8.52 -9.62 10.22
N VAL A 81 -8.91 -8.36 10.02
CA VAL A 81 -8.17 -7.41 9.19
C VAL A 81 -7.45 -6.39 10.06
N HIS A 82 -6.14 -6.29 9.88
CA HIS A 82 -5.29 -5.27 10.47
C HIS A 82 -4.95 -4.21 9.42
N ARG A 83 -4.97 -2.95 9.84
CA ARG A 83 -4.67 -1.79 9.00
C ARG A 83 -3.55 -0.98 9.67
N PRO A 84 -2.54 -0.50 8.93
CA PRO A 84 -1.55 0.40 9.50
C PRO A 84 -2.20 1.71 9.95
N GLN A 85 -1.64 2.30 11.00
CA GLN A 85 -1.98 3.68 11.38
C GLN A 85 -1.32 4.64 10.40
N ARG A 86 -2.05 5.69 10.03
CA ARG A 86 -1.51 6.73 9.14
C ARG A 86 -0.31 7.42 9.79
N LEU A 87 0.79 7.55 9.05
CA LEU A 87 2.01 8.20 9.54
C LEU A 87 1.73 9.64 10.00
N GLN A 88 2.37 10.05 11.09
CA GLN A 88 2.26 11.40 11.65
C GLN A 88 3.65 12.00 11.93
N GLY A 89 3.72 13.32 12.01
CA GLY A 89 4.94 14.04 12.42
C GLY A 89 6.19 13.61 11.64
N ASP A 90 7.25 13.29 12.37
CA ASP A 90 8.56 12.93 11.81
C ASP A 90 8.51 11.67 10.92
N GLU A 91 7.63 10.71 11.22
CA GLU A 91 7.49 9.49 10.41
C GLU A 91 7.01 9.82 9.00
N ARG A 92 6.02 10.72 8.94
CA ARG A 92 5.46 11.19 7.67
C ARG A 92 6.51 11.99 6.89
N THR A 93 7.23 12.89 7.56
CA THR A 93 8.31 13.66 6.92
C THR A 93 9.43 12.78 6.41
N PHE A 94 9.83 11.75 7.17
CA PHE A 94 10.86 10.80 6.78
C PHE A 94 10.45 9.99 5.55
N MET A 95 9.19 9.57 5.47
CA MET A 95 8.68 8.71 4.39
C MET A 95 8.21 9.46 3.13
N ALA A 96 7.98 10.77 3.23
CA ALA A 96 7.48 11.60 2.12
C ALA A 96 8.22 11.42 0.76
N PRO A 97 9.57 11.26 0.70
CA PRO A 97 10.28 11.10 -0.57
C PRO A 97 9.98 9.80 -1.32
N ASN A 98 9.55 8.74 -0.61
CA ASN A 98 9.29 7.42 -1.18
C ASN A 98 7.83 7.27 -1.65
N GLY A 99 7.03 8.34 -1.51
CA GLY A 99 5.58 8.25 -1.52
C GLY A 99 5.09 7.46 -0.30
N GLU A 100 3.93 7.81 0.26
CA GLU A 100 3.35 7.05 1.37
C GLU A 100 2.88 5.63 0.94
N GLY A 101 3.24 5.18 -0.27
CA GLY A 101 3.00 3.84 -0.81
C GLY A 101 3.62 2.71 0.01
N ALA A 102 4.58 2.98 0.90
CA ALA A 102 5.05 1.99 1.86
C ALA A 102 3.92 1.45 2.77
N GLN A 103 2.89 2.26 3.06
CA GLN A 103 1.73 1.81 3.82
C GLN A 103 0.69 1.07 2.96
N LEU A 104 0.78 1.16 1.63
CA LEU A 104 -0.11 0.49 0.68
C LEU A 104 0.29 -0.98 0.45
N PHE A 105 1.59 -1.28 0.44
CA PHE A 105 2.12 -2.61 0.13
C PHE A 105 2.79 -3.26 1.34
N PRO A 106 2.03 -3.73 2.35
CA PRO A 106 2.61 -4.32 3.56
C PRO A 106 3.48 -5.55 3.27
N ARG A 107 3.26 -6.23 2.13
CA ARG A 107 4.05 -7.38 1.69
C ARG A 107 5.51 -7.05 1.38
N ASP A 108 5.81 -5.81 1.01
CA ASP A 108 7.15 -5.43 0.55
C ASP A 108 8.13 -5.35 1.72
N ALA A 109 7.65 -4.93 2.90
CA ALA A 109 8.46 -4.76 4.10
C ALA A 109 8.31 -5.88 5.14
N MET A 110 7.31 -6.76 4.99
CA MET A 110 6.97 -7.79 5.97
C MET A 110 6.71 -9.14 5.31
N ILE A 111 7.29 -10.20 5.89
CA ILE A 111 7.05 -11.59 5.48
C ILE A 111 6.77 -12.44 6.71
N VAL A 112 5.78 -13.34 6.62
CA VAL A 112 5.47 -14.26 7.72
C VAL A 112 5.88 -15.68 7.32
N ILE A 113 6.78 -16.29 8.07
CA ILE A 113 7.26 -17.66 7.85
C ILE A 113 7.07 -18.47 9.12
N GLY A 114 6.10 -19.39 9.10
CA GLY A 114 5.65 -20.04 10.32
C GLY A 114 5.12 -18.99 11.30
N ASP A 115 5.62 -19.00 12.52
CA ASP A 115 5.27 -18.06 13.59
C ASP A 115 6.22 -16.85 13.71
N HIS A 116 7.04 -16.60 12.68
CA HIS A 116 7.95 -15.45 12.60
C HIS A 116 7.45 -14.40 11.61
N VAL A 117 7.52 -13.13 12.02
CA VAL A 117 7.23 -11.92 11.22
C VAL A 117 8.51 -11.15 10.99
#